data_AF-A0A9P6H2K7-F1
#
_entry.id   AF-A0A9P6H2K7-F1
#
_cell.length_a   1.000
_cell.length_b   1.000
_cell.length_c   1.000
_cell.angle_alpha   90.00
_cell.angle_beta   90.00
_cell.angle_gamma   90.00
#
_symmetry.space_group_name_H-M   'P 1'
#
loop_
_entity.id
_entity.type
_entity.pdbx_description
1 polymer ?
#
loop_
_entity_poly.entity_id
_entity_poly.type
_entity_poly.pdbx_seq_one_letter_code
_entity_poly.pdbx_strand_id
1 'polypeptide(L)'
;MSSRLPLEILDYIVDFLDDEPQALKDCCLVAKSRVPRARKHLFSEIKIVSLTALNAWWKVFPDSGISPGYRAHSLHLSSIDVISLVVVGGPGWIQPFFSVVRLKMRSVYETPGSYTSSQFFKLICSLPLLDDLDIEVYWTGNDDGPVFKLRASPPLTGSLSVSLVEGIEYFARGLPALPNGFHFRKVVCTWDFEEDLLWIMALMEGCYNTLEYVEMKRDRHSSSTLVDLSKATKFKEVAFGSTNLISPGSPTRSTL
;
A
#
# COMPACT_ATOMS: atom_id res chain seq x y z
N MET A 1 41.60 26.26 -18.66
CA MET A 1 41.33 24.83 -18.42
C MET A 1 40.09 24.73 -17.56
N SER A 2 38.99 24.13 -18.05
CA SER A 2 37.75 24.02 -17.27
C SER A 2 37.83 22.80 -16.36
N SER A 3 37.99 23.03 -15.06
CA SER A 3 37.95 21.98 -14.03
C SER A 3 36.50 21.53 -13.83
N ARG A 4 36.04 20.58 -14.63
CA ARG A 4 34.75 19.92 -14.39
C ARG A 4 34.92 18.94 -13.23
N LEU A 5 34.00 19.00 -12.27
CA LEU A 5 33.91 17.99 -11.23
C LEU A 5 33.64 16.61 -11.87
N PRO A 6 34.28 15.54 -11.37
CA PRO A 6 33.95 14.18 -11.76
C PRO A 6 32.47 13.87 -11.52
N LEU A 7 31.93 12.97 -12.32
CA LEU A 7 30.51 12.69 -12.38
C LEU A 7 30.00 12.01 -11.09
N GLU A 8 30.86 11.21 -10.49
CA GLU A 8 30.67 10.47 -9.24
C GLU A 8 30.51 11.42 -8.05
N ILE A 9 31.29 12.52 -8.03
CA ILE A 9 31.18 13.55 -7.00
C ILE A 9 29.85 14.29 -7.12
N LEU A 10 29.38 14.52 -8.36
CA LEU A 10 28.07 15.12 -8.57
C LEU A 10 26.92 14.19 -8.15
N ASP A 11 27.05 12.88 -8.37
CA ASP A 11 26.07 11.90 -7.89
C ASP A 11 26.05 11.87 -6.36
N TYR A 12 27.21 11.79 -5.71
CA TYR A 12 27.31 11.83 -4.26
C TYR A 12 26.69 13.09 -3.65
N ILE A 13 26.92 14.27 -4.25
CA ILE A 13 26.29 15.52 -3.79
C ILE A 13 24.77 15.46 -3.95
N VAL A 14 24.25 14.93 -5.06
CA VAL A 14 22.80 14.84 -5.29
C VAL A 14 22.16 13.83 -4.35
N ASP A 15 22.81 12.68 -4.13
CA ASP A 15 22.37 11.66 -3.17
C ASP A 15 22.38 12.21 -1.73
N PHE A 16 23.37 13.04 -1.37
CA PHE A 16 23.42 13.70 -0.05
C PHE A 16 22.30 14.73 0.18
N LEU A 17 21.68 15.25 -0.89
CA LEU A 17 20.59 16.23 -0.82
C LEU A 17 19.21 15.57 -0.94
N ASP A 18 19.11 14.24 -0.83
CA ASP A 18 17.87 13.50 -1.10
C ASP A 18 16.71 13.88 -0.15
N ASP A 19 17.02 14.28 1.07
CA ASP A 19 16.10 14.74 2.11
C ASP A 19 15.76 16.25 2.03
N GLU A 20 16.48 17.01 1.21
CA GLU A 20 16.28 18.44 0.99
C GLU A 20 15.70 18.75 -0.41
N PRO A 21 14.38 18.57 -0.62
CA PRO A 21 13.76 18.72 -1.94
C PRO A 21 13.90 20.14 -2.52
N GLN A 22 14.05 21.17 -1.67
CA GLN A 22 14.30 22.52 -2.15
C GLN A 22 15.72 22.67 -2.70
N ALA A 23 16.73 22.14 -2.01
CA ALA A 23 18.11 22.13 -2.49
C ALA A 23 18.24 21.34 -3.80
N LEU A 24 17.53 20.21 -3.95
CA LEU A 24 17.47 19.46 -5.22
C LEU A 24 16.86 20.27 -6.37
N LYS A 25 15.82 21.08 -6.12
CA LYS A 25 15.24 21.97 -7.13
C LYS A 25 16.24 23.03 -7.55
N ASP A 26 16.90 23.67 -6.60
CA ASP A 26 17.92 24.69 -6.89
C ASP A 26 19.10 24.07 -7.65
N CYS A 27 19.49 22.85 -7.28
CA CYS A 27 20.51 22.06 -7.97
C CYS A 27 20.17 21.79 -9.45
N CYS A 28 18.88 21.57 -9.77
CA CYS A 28 18.41 21.46 -11.15
C CYS A 28 18.61 22.75 -11.98
N LEU A 29 18.59 23.92 -11.34
CA LEU A 29 18.72 25.21 -12.01
C LEU A 29 20.18 25.57 -12.32
N VAL A 30 21.14 25.02 -11.56
CA VAL A 30 22.57 25.34 -11.72
C VAL A 30 23.14 24.79 -13.02
N ALA A 31 22.80 23.55 -13.41
CA ALA A 31 23.36 22.93 -14.61
C ALA A 31 22.46 21.85 -15.21
N LYS A 32 22.34 21.82 -16.54
CA LYS A 32 21.57 20.81 -17.29
C LYS A 32 21.99 19.36 -16.99
N SER A 33 23.27 19.13 -16.72
CA SER A 33 23.80 17.80 -16.39
C SER A 33 23.28 17.25 -15.06
N ARG A 34 22.82 18.11 -14.15
CA ARG A 34 22.29 17.70 -12.82
C ARG A 34 20.82 17.33 -12.86
N VAL A 35 20.08 17.83 -13.86
CA VAL A 35 18.63 17.65 -13.97
C VAL A 35 18.20 16.18 -13.96
N PRO A 36 18.79 15.24 -14.73
CA PRO A 36 18.32 13.86 -14.73
C PRO A 36 18.45 13.17 -13.37
N ARG A 37 19.48 13.53 -12.59
CA ARG A 37 19.77 12.94 -11.27
C ARG A 37 18.86 13.52 -10.22
N ALA A 38 18.82 14.84 -10.08
CA ALA A 38 17.94 15.48 -9.12
C ALA A 38 16.46 15.12 -9.37
N ARG A 39 16.03 14.96 -10.63
CA ARG A 39 14.69 14.43 -10.96
C ARG A 39 14.43 13.03 -10.41
N LYS A 40 15.42 12.14 -10.36
CA LYS A 40 15.25 10.79 -9.79
C LYS A 40 14.83 10.89 -8.32
N HIS A 41 15.46 11.77 -7.53
CA HIS A 41 15.11 11.98 -6.13
C HIS A 41 13.80 12.76 -5.97
N LEU A 42 13.63 13.85 -6.72
CA LEU A 42 12.43 14.69 -6.66
C LEU A 42 11.13 13.94 -7.03
N PHE A 43 11.22 12.92 -7.87
CA PHE A 43 10.08 12.09 -8.27
C PHE A 43 10.13 10.68 -7.68
N SER A 44 11.00 10.42 -6.70
CA SER A 44 11.04 9.13 -6.00
C SER A 44 9.75 8.85 -5.24
N GLU A 45 9.09 9.89 -4.74
CA GLU A 45 7.78 9.85 -4.10
C GLU A 45 6.80 10.76 -4.85
N ILE A 46 5.69 10.20 -5.32
CA ILE A 46 4.61 10.96 -5.95
C ILE A 46 3.38 10.93 -5.06
N LYS A 47 2.84 12.13 -4.76
CA LYS A 47 1.64 12.31 -3.95
C LYS A 47 0.50 12.83 -4.83
N ILE A 48 -0.57 12.07 -4.92
CA ILE A 48 -1.80 12.44 -5.64
C ILE A 48 -2.90 12.61 -4.60
N VAL A 49 -3.03 13.84 -4.12
CA VAL A 49 -3.92 14.17 -2.99
C VAL A 49 -5.35 14.46 -3.40
N SER A 50 -5.61 14.71 -4.68
CA SER A 50 -6.95 15.05 -5.19
C SER A 50 -7.11 14.74 -6.67
N LEU A 51 -8.36 14.66 -7.12
CA LEU A 51 -8.68 14.46 -8.53
C LEU A 51 -8.14 15.60 -9.42
N THR A 52 -8.16 16.84 -8.92
CA THR A 52 -7.56 17.99 -9.61
C THR A 52 -6.06 17.81 -9.83
N ALA A 53 -5.34 17.28 -8.83
CA ALA A 53 -3.90 16.99 -8.95
C ALA A 53 -3.63 15.89 -9.99
N LEU A 54 -4.45 14.84 -10.01
CA LEU A 54 -4.36 13.77 -11.01
C LEU A 54 -4.62 14.29 -12.43
N ASN A 55 -5.66 15.10 -12.61
CA ASN A 55 -5.98 15.72 -13.90
C ASN A 55 -4.87 16.68 -14.37
N ALA A 56 -4.30 17.46 -13.45
CA ALA A 56 -3.16 18.32 -13.73
C ALA A 56 -1.93 17.50 -14.16
N TRP A 57 -1.67 16.38 -13.48
CA TRP A 57 -0.60 15.46 -13.85
C TRP A 57 -0.75 14.96 -15.29
N TRP A 58 -1.94 14.47 -15.67
CA TRP A 58 -2.20 13.99 -17.02
C TRP A 58 -2.08 15.08 -18.08
N LYS A 59 -2.50 16.31 -17.77
CA LYS A 59 -2.36 17.44 -18.67
C LYS A 59 -0.88 17.75 -18.95
N VAL A 60 0.00 17.58 -17.96
CA VAL A 60 1.44 17.82 -18.10
C VAL A 60 2.16 16.63 -18.74
N PHE A 61 1.74 15.40 -18.43
CA PHE A 61 2.36 14.16 -18.91
C PHE A 61 1.33 13.27 -19.61
N PRO A 62 0.88 13.65 -20.82
CA PRO A 62 -0.11 12.86 -21.57
C PRO A 62 0.46 11.53 -22.08
N ASP A 63 1.77 11.44 -22.28
CA ASP A 63 2.47 10.22 -22.68
C ASP A 63 3.14 9.56 -21.46
N SER A 64 2.82 8.29 -21.25
CA SER A 64 3.33 7.49 -20.13
C SER A 64 4.84 7.28 -20.19
N GLY A 65 5.44 7.25 -21.38
CA GLY A 65 6.88 7.04 -21.58
C GLY A 65 7.75 8.22 -21.14
N ILE A 66 7.19 9.43 -21.09
CA ILE A 66 7.89 10.64 -20.63
C ILE A 66 7.49 11.07 -19.23
N SER A 67 6.45 10.46 -18.66
CA SER A 67 5.95 10.76 -17.33
C SER A 67 7.02 10.44 -16.29
N PRO A 68 7.35 11.36 -15.36
CA PRO A 68 8.32 11.06 -14.30
C PRO A 68 7.85 9.93 -13.36
N GLY A 69 6.60 9.47 -13.48
CA GLY A 69 6.06 8.31 -12.77
C GLY A 69 6.93 7.06 -12.88
N TYR A 70 7.63 6.82 -14.00
CA TYR A 70 8.46 5.61 -14.16
C TYR A 70 9.67 5.57 -13.22
N ARG A 71 9.95 6.69 -12.54
CA ARG A 71 11.01 6.80 -11.54
C ARG A 71 10.48 6.76 -10.11
N ALA A 72 9.16 6.75 -9.95
CA ALA A 72 8.53 6.74 -8.64
C ALA A 72 8.70 5.38 -8.00
N HIS A 73 9.28 5.39 -6.81
CA HIS A 73 9.41 4.24 -5.94
C HIS A 73 8.22 4.16 -4.97
N SER A 74 7.68 5.32 -4.59
CA SER A 74 6.54 5.44 -3.69
C SER A 74 5.41 6.23 -4.34
N LEU A 75 4.20 5.69 -4.31
CA LEU A 75 2.97 6.36 -4.74
C LEU A 75 2.04 6.53 -3.54
N HIS A 76 1.64 7.76 -3.28
CA HIS A 76 0.70 8.09 -2.22
C HIS A 76 -0.59 8.65 -2.80
N LEU A 77 -1.71 7.97 -2.56
CA LEU A 77 -3.05 8.37 -2.95
C LEU A 77 -3.82 8.80 -1.69
N SER A 78 -4.29 10.05 -1.61
CA SER A 78 -4.94 10.57 -0.39
C SER A 78 -6.44 10.87 -0.54
N SER A 79 -7.06 10.50 -1.67
CA SER A 79 -8.46 10.80 -1.96
C SER A 79 -9.16 9.59 -2.54
N ILE A 80 -10.36 9.31 -2.03
CA ILE A 80 -11.23 8.23 -2.48
C ILE A 80 -11.62 8.37 -3.95
N ASP A 81 -11.82 9.60 -4.43
CA ASP A 81 -12.15 9.89 -5.83
C ASP A 81 -10.97 9.56 -6.75
N VAL A 82 -9.76 9.88 -6.28
CA VAL A 82 -8.52 9.51 -6.99
C VAL A 82 -8.47 8.00 -7.13
N ILE A 83 -8.64 7.26 -6.03
CA ILE A 83 -8.59 5.79 -6.01
C ILE A 83 -9.66 5.20 -6.94
N SER A 84 -10.89 5.72 -6.87
CA SER A 84 -12.01 5.26 -7.69
C SER A 84 -11.74 5.47 -9.19
N LEU A 85 -11.29 6.67 -9.57
CA LEU A 85 -11.02 7.00 -10.96
C LEU A 85 -9.81 6.25 -11.50
N VAL A 86 -8.76 6.12 -10.70
CA VAL A 86 -7.61 5.25 -10.95
C VAL A 86 -8.11 3.87 -11.34
N VAL A 87 -9.04 3.28 -10.61
CA VAL A 87 -9.44 1.92 -10.96
C VAL A 87 -10.36 1.84 -12.19
N VAL A 88 -11.24 2.83 -12.37
CA VAL A 88 -12.19 2.84 -13.50
C VAL A 88 -11.55 3.29 -14.81
N GLY A 89 -10.53 4.14 -14.76
CA GLY A 89 -9.88 4.80 -15.91
C GLY A 89 -9.11 3.87 -16.86
N GLY A 90 -9.14 2.56 -16.63
CA GLY A 90 -8.49 1.56 -17.47
C GLY A 90 -6.98 1.44 -17.24
N PRO A 91 -6.29 0.55 -17.97
CA PRO A 91 -4.88 0.22 -17.67
C PRO A 91 -3.86 1.31 -18.06
N GLY A 92 -4.27 2.37 -18.76
CA GLY A 92 -3.33 3.36 -19.32
C GLY A 92 -2.68 4.27 -18.28
N TRP A 93 -3.41 4.65 -17.22
CA TRP A 93 -2.91 5.65 -16.26
C TRP A 93 -1.87 5.07 -15.28
N ILE A 94 -1.88 3.75 -15.07
CA ILE A 94 -0.98 3.07 -14.13
C ILE A 94 0.38 2.77 -14.76
N GLN A 95 0.46 2.71 -16.09
CA GLN A 95 1.72 2.42 -16.81
C GLN A 95 2.91 3.27 -16.35
N PRO A 96 2.78 4.60 -16.13
CA PRO A 96 3.86 5.37 -15.55
C PRO A 96 4.35 4.82 -14.22
N PHE A 97 3.51 4.23 -13.40
CA PHE A 97 3.82 3.84 -12.02
C PHE A 97 4.28 2.39 -11.87
N PHE A 98 4.64 1.68 -12.95
CA PHE A 98 5.04 0.26 -12.88
C PHE A 98 6.28 -0.01 -12.01
N SER A 99 7.10 1.03 -11.77
CA SER A 99 8.27 0.96 -10.91
C SER A 99 7.99 1.22 -9.43
N VAL A 100 6.73 1.46 -9.06
CA VAL A 100 6.35 1.69 -7.67
C VAL A 100 6.50 0.40 -6.87
N VAL A 101 7.29 0.52 -5.80
CA VAL A 101 7.57 -0.54 -4.82
C VAL A 101 6.76 -0.32 -3.56
N ARG A 102 6.34 0.92 -3.28
CA ARG A 102 5.53 1.28 -2.12
C ARG A 102 4.24 1.99 -2.52
N LEU A 103 3.10 1.44 -2.14
CA LEU A 103 1.80 2.07 -2.29
C LEU A 103 1.27 2.52 -0.93
N LYS A 104 1.00 3.81 -0.80
CA LYS A 104 0.34 4.40 0.36
C LYS A 104 -1.04 4.92 -0.04
N MET A 105 -2.06 4.51 0.68
CA MET A 105 -3.44 4.89 0.42
C MET A 105 -4.04 5.44 1.70
N ARG A 106 -4.49 6.69 1.65
CA ARG A 106 -5.14 7.38 2.77
C ARG A 106 -6.49 7.91 2.31
N SER A 107 -7.53 7.73 3.12
CA SER A 107 -8.82 8.40 2.90
C SER A 107 -9.09 9.33 4.08
N VAL A 108 -9.18 10.64 3.80
CA VAL A 108 -9.36 11.68 4.83
C VAL A 108 -10.84 11.99 5.10
N TYR A 109 -11.78 11.43 4.31
CA TYR A 109 -13.19 11.76 4.39
C TYR A 109 -14.08 10.53 4.70
N GLU A 110 -15.04 10.74 5.61
CA GLU A 110 -16.08 9.79 6.01
C GLU A 110 -17.20 9.62 4.99
N THR A 111 -17.22 10.40 3.91
CA THR A 111 -18.27 10.27 2.90
C THR A 111 -18.18 8.87 2.29
N PRO A 112 -19.23 8.04 2.41
CA PRO A 112 -19.24 6.68 1.86
C PRO A 112 -19.03 6.74 0.36
N GLY A 113 -17.80 6.52 -0.09
CA GLY A 113 -17.48 6.39 -1.51
C GLY A 113 -17.72 4.95 -1.96
N SER A 114 -18.27 4.78 -3.15
CA SER A 114 -18.68 3.48 -3.70
C SER A 114 -17.53 2.65 -4.28
N TYR A 115 -16.29 2.81 -3.80
CA TYR A 115 -15.18 2.02 -4.33
C TYR A 115 -15.21 0.63 -3.74
N THR A 116 -15.15 -0.37 -4.60
CA THR A 116 -15.32 -1.77 -4.21
C THR A 116 -13.98 -2.39 -3.83
N SER A 117 -13.99 -3.45 -3.01
CA SER A 117 -12.78 -4.18 -2.64
C SER A 117 -12.05 -4.69 -3.88
N SER A 118 -12.80 -5.14 -4.89
CA SER A 118 -12.28 -5.51 -6.21
C SER A 118 -11.44 -4.42 -6.85
N GLN A 119 -11.92 -3.18 -6.77
CA GLN A 119 -11.23 -2.07 -7.43
C GLN A 119 -9.85 -1.85 -6.81
N PHE A 120 -9.80 -1.88 -5.49
CA PHE A 120 -8.56 -1.80 -4.74
C PHE A 120 -7.57 -2.92 -5.10
N PHE A 121 -8.00 -4.18 -5.17
CA PHE A 121 -7.09 -5.28 -5.55
C PHE A 121 -6.63 -5.20 -7.01
N LYS A 122 -7.44 -4.66 -7.92
CA LYS A 122 -6.99 -4.36 -9.28
C LYS A 122 -5.85 -3.35 -9.30
N LEU A 123 -5.91 -2.32 -8.45
CA LEU A 123 -4.83 -1.36 -8.32
C LEU A 123 -3.53 -2.03 -7.85
N ILE A 124 -3.59 -2.82 -6.77
CA ILE A 124 -2.44 -3.60 -6.26
C ILE A 124 -1.83 -4.45 -7.38
N CYS A 125 -2.66 -5.24 -8.07
CA CYS A 125 -2.19 -6.12 -9.14
C CYS A 125 -1.67 -5.40 -10.39
N SER A 126 -1.97 -4.10 -10.53
CA SER A 126 -1.45 -3.30 -11.64
C SER A 126 -0.05 -2.74 -11.37
N LEU A 127 0.49 -2.97 -10.18
CA LEU A 127 1.83 -2.54 -9.75
C LEU A 127 2.74 -3.77 -9.59
N PRO A 128 3.43 -4.22 -10.65
CA PRO A 128 4.14 -5.50 -10.65
C PRO A 128 5.33 -5.57 -9.70
N LEU A 129 5.90 -4.43 -9.32
CA LEU A 129 7.04 -4.34 -8.39
C LEU A 129 6.63 -3.99 -6.95
N LEU A 130 5.33 -3.93 -6.66
CA LEU A 130 4.83 -3.54 -5.35
C LEU A 130 5.30 -4.52 -4.27
N ASP A 131 5.89 -3.98 -3.22
CA ASP A 131 6.46 -4.75 -2.11
C ASP A 131 5.95 -4.28 -0.75
N ASP A 132 5.80 -2.96 -0.59
CA ASP A 132 5.22 -2.32 0.60
C ASP A 132 3.81 -1.78 0.34
N LEU A 133 2.93 -1.94 1.30
CA LEU A 133 1.55 -1.47 1.25
C LEU A 133 1.18 -0.79 2.58
N ASP A 134 0.75 0.47 2.52
CA ASP A 134 0.33 1.25 3.69
C ASP A 134 -1.07 1.82 3.44
N ILE A 135 -2.05 1.33 4.20
CA ILE A 135 -3.47 1.56 3.98
C ILE A 135 -4.07 2.18 5.23
N GLU A 136 -4.68 3.34 5.04
CA GLU A 136 -5.41 4.08 6.05
C GLU A 136 -6.71 4.57 5.42
N VAL A 137 -7.66 3.66 5.22
CA VAL A 137 -8.91 3.95 4.48
C VAL A 137 -10.14 3.51 5.26
N TYR A 138 -11.26 4.16 4.95
CA TYR A 138 -12.58 3.79 5.43
C TYR A 138 -13.26 2.95 4.34
N TRP A 139 -13.71 1.75 4.70
CA TRP A 139 -14.47 0.87 3.81
C TRP A 139 -15.88 0.63 4.36
N THR A 140 -16.89 1.01 3.58
CA THR A 140 -18.31 0.92 4.00
C THR A 140 -19.17 0.15 3.00
N GLY A 141 -18.57 -0.61 2.07
CA GLY A 141 -19.28 -1.28 0.98
C GLY A 141 -19.50 -2.78 1.19
N ASN A 142 -20.74 -3.24 1.11
CA ASN A 142 -21.09 -4.66 0.96
C ASN A 142 -20.75 -5.13 -0.46
N ASP A 143 -19.51 -5.56 -0.68
CA ASP A 143 -19.07 -6.02 -1.99
C ASP A 143 -19.39 -7.52 -2.18
N ASP A 144 -20.59 -7.82 -2.69
CA ASP A 144 -20.94 -9.14 -3.25
C ASP A 144 -20.33 -9.36 -4.66
N GLY A 145 -19.37 -8.52 -5.04
CA GLY A 145 -18.74 -8.56 -6.35
C GLY A 145 -18.15 -9.92 -6.67
N PRO A 146 -18.25 -10.39 -7.94
CA PRO A 146 -17.71 -11.68 -8.34
C PRO A 146 -16.21 -11.77 -8.05
N VAL A 147 -15.74 -12.92 -7.57
CA VAL A 147 -14.32 -13.20 -7.34
C VAL A 147 -13.53 -12.88 -8.62
N PHE A 148 -12.75 -11.80 -8.60
CA PHE A 148 -12.00 -11.36 -9.77
C PHE A 148 -10.82 -12.31 -10.01
N LYS A 149 -10.75 -12.89 -11.22
CA LYS A 149 -9.58 -13.67 -11.66
C LYS A 149 -8.46 -12.71 -12.07
N LEU A 150 -7.56 -12.44 -11.13
CA LEU A 150 -6.34 -11.69 -11.37
C LEU A 150 -5.31 -12.60 -12.07
N ARG A 151 -4.56 -12.04 -13.03
CA ARG A 151 -3.58 -12.83 -13.81
C ARG A 151 -2.24 -12.98 -13.11
N ALA A 152 -1.86 -11.95 -12.36
CA ALA A 152 -0.61 -11.89 -11.62
C ALA A 152 -0.82 -11.02 -10.38
N SER A 153 -0.01 -11.27 -9.37
CA SER A 153 0.12 -10.46 -8.17
C SER A 153 1.54 -9.92 -8.07
N PRO A 154 1.73 -8.76 -7.43
CA PRO A 154 3.04 -8.34 -6.97
C PRO A 154 3.63 -9.31 -5.93
N PRO A 155 4.95 -9.25 -5.69
CA PRO A 155 5.61 -10.07 -4.67
C PRO A 155 5.06 -9.87 -3.26
N LEU A 156 4.75 -8.62 -2.88
CA LEU A 156 4.24 -8.26 -1.54
C LEU A 156 5.06 -8.88 -0.41
N THR A 157 6.39 -8.72 -0.45
CA THR A 157 7.33 -9.31 0.50
C THR A 157 7.84 -8.33 1.55
N GLY A 158 7.53 -7.03 1.40
CA GLY A 158 7.97 -5.97 2.28
C GLY A 158 7.06 -5.82 3.49
N SER A 159 6.56 -4.61 3.69
CA SER A 159 5.75 -4.22 4.84
C SER A 159 4.29 -4.00 4.47
N LEU A 160 3.40 -4.51 5.30
CA LEU A 160 1.98 -4.19 5.30
C LEU A 160 1.66 -3.35 6.53
N SER A 161 1.15 -2.13 6.32
CA SER A 161 0.61 -1.26 7.34
C SER A 161 -0.88 -1.07 7.05
N VAL A 162 -1.74 -1.41 8.00
CA VAL A 162 -3.20 -1.35 7.85
C VAL A 162 -3.76 -0.63 9.06
N SER A 163 -4.46 0.46 8.82
CA SER A 163 -5.19 1.24 9.81
C SER A 163 -6.60 1.45 9.27
N LEU A 164 -7.48 0.50 9.54
CA LEU A 164 -8.86 0.53 9.05
C LEU A 164 -9.77 0.79 10.24
N VAL A 165 -10.60 1.82 10.13
CA VAL A 165 -11.69 2.04 11.11
C VAL A 165 -12.76 0.97 10.93
N GLU A 166 -13.08 0.63 9.68
CA GLU A 166 -14.02 -0.45 9.33
C GLU A 166 -13.55 -1.18 8.05
N GLY A 167 -14.01 -2.42 7.87
CA GLY A 167 -13.85 -3.14 6.61
C GLY A 167 -12.55 -3.96 6.47
N ILE A 168 -11.86 -4.25 7.57
CA ILE A 168 -10.69 -5.15 7.54
C ILE A 168 -11.04 -6.54 7.02
N GLU A 169 -12.30 -6.98 7.16
CA GLU A 169 -12.77 -8.25 6.64
C GLU A 169 -12.60 -8.37 5.12
N TYR A 170 -12.82 -7.28 4.38
CA TYR A 170 -12.69 -7.26 2.93
C TYR A 170 -11.23 -7.41 2.53
N PHE A 171 -10.34 -6.76 3.28
CA PHE A 171 -8.91 -6.86 3.06
C PHE A 171 -8.38 -8.26 3.39
N ALA A 172 -8.78 -8.80 4.55
CA ALA A 172 -8.40 -10.14 5.00
C ALA A 172 -8.95 -11.25 4.11
N ARG A 173 -10.10 -11.07 3.46
CA ARG A 173 -10.63 -12.01 2.46
C ARG A 173 -9.96 -11.88 1.09
N GLY A 174 -9.68 -10.65 0.66
CA GLY A 174 -9.18 -10.40 -0.68
C GLY A 174 -7.69 -10.63 -0.87
N LEU A 175 -6.85 -10.33 0.15
CA LEU A 175 -5.41 -10.57 0.08
C LEU A 175 -5.03 -12.04 -0.16
N PRO A 176 -5.58 -13.03 0.59
CA PRO A 176 -5.32 -14.44 0.31
C PRO A 176 -5.80 -14.89 -1.07
N ALA A 177 -6.77 -14.20 -1.66
CA ALA A 177 -7.29 -14.49 -2.99
C ALA A 177 -6.39 -13.96 -4.13
N LEU A 178 -5.33 -13.20 -3.81
CA LEU A 178 -4.35 -12.81 -4.81
C LEU A 178 -3.67 -14.05 -5.40
N PRO A 179 -3.35 -14.04 -6.70
CA PRO A 179 -2.47 -15.05 -7.30
C PRO A 179 -1.22 -15.18 -6.43
N ASN A 180 -0.69 -16.38 -6.20
CA ASN A 180 0.49 -16.61 -5.34
C ASN A 180 0.35 -16.21 -3.85
N GLY A 181 -0.80 -15.73 -3.39
CA GLY A 181 -0.98 -15.25 -2.01
C GLY A 181 -0.19 -13.97 -1.72
N PHE A 182 0.21 -13.79 -0.47
CA PHE A 182 0.99 -12.65 0.00
C PHE A 182 2.04 -13.10 1.03
N HIS A 183 3.15 -12.37 1.11
CA HIS A 183 4.37 -12.85 1.76
C HIS A 183 5.07 -11.75 2.59
N PHE A 184 4.29 -10.84 3.18
CA PHE A 184 4.84 -9.73 3.95
C PHE A 184 5.74 -10.22 5.08
N ARG A 185 6.88 -9.53 5.25
CA ARG A 185 7.80 -9.75 6.38
C ARG A 185 7.43 -8.91 7.59
N LYS A 186 6.80 -7.76 7.35
CA LYS A 186 6.39 -6.85 8.41
C LYS A 186 4.89 -6.60 8.30
N VAL A 187 4.16 -6.79 9.38
CA VAL A 187 2.73 -6.43 9.46
C VAL A 187 2.52 -5.48 10.64
N VAL A 188 1.93 -4.32 10.36
CA VAL A 188 1.51 -3.35 11.37
C VAL A 188 0.01 -3.16 11.21
N CYS A 189 -0.77 -3.60 12.19
CA CYS A 189 -2.23 -3.48 12.15
C CYS A 189 -2.70 -2.56 13.27
N THR A 190 -3.52 -1.59 12.88
CA THR A 190 -4.25 -0.70 13.76
C THR A 190 -5.75 -0.90 13.54
N TRP A 191 -6.53 -1.09 14.61
CA TRP A 191 -7.96 -1.40 14.51
C TRP A 191 -8.79 -0.83 15.68
N ASP A 192 -10.11 -0.73 15.47
CA ASP A 192 -11.04 -0.10 16.40
C ASP A 192 -11.99 -1.08 17.08
N PHE A 193 -12.44 -2.11 16.35
CA PHE A 193 -13.45 -3.06 16.81
C PHE A 193 -12.84 -4.41 17.19
N GLU A 194 -13.36 -5.06 18.22
CA GLU A 194 -12.81 -6.34 18.67
C GLU A 194 -13.02 -7.46 17.65
N GLU A 195 -14.10 -7.35 16.86
CA GLU A 195 -14.43 -8.25 15.75
C GLU A 195 -13.37 -8.26 14.64
N ASP A 196 -12.65 -7.14 14.47
CA ASP A 196 -11.54 -7.00 13.51
C ASP A 196 -10.37 -7.93 13.83
N LEU A 197 -10.22 -8.32 15.10
CA LEU A 197 -9.11 -9.16 15.55
C LEU A 197 -9.14 -10.52 14.84
N LEU A 198 -10.31 -11.10 14.61
CA LEU A 198 -10.43 -12.38 13.89
C LEU A 198 -9.90 -12.28 12.46
N TRP A 199 -10.18 -11.16 11.78
CA TRP A 199 -9.72 -10.90 10.42
C TRP A 199 -8.23 -10.58 10.37
N ILE A 200 -7.71 -9.84 11.34
CA ILE A 200 -6.27 -9.60 11.49
C ILE A 200 -5.53 -10.93 11.68
N MET A 201 -6.05 -11.81 12.54
CA MET A 201 -5.47 -13.12 12.80
C MET A 201 -5.48 -13.98 11.53
N ALA A 202 -6.59 -14.01 10.79
CA ALA A 202 -6.67 -14.72 9.50
C ALA A 202 -5.67 -14.18 8.47
N LEU A 203 -5.48 -12.85 8.43
CA LEU A 203 -4.48 -12.22 7.57
C LEU A 203 -3.06 -12.63 7.97
N MET A 204 -2.74 -12.67 9.26
CA MET A 204 -1.43 -13.10 9.73
C MET A 204 -1.15 -14.57 9.48
N GLU A 205 -2.18 -15.43 9.60
CA GLU A 205 -2.06 -16.85 9.27
C GLU A 205 -1.66 -17.04 7.79
N GLY A 206 -2.19 -16.20 6.90
CA GLY A 206 -1.86 -16.23 5.47
C GLY A 206 -0.39 -15.95 5.14
N CYS A 207 0.29 -15.06 5.89
CA CYS A 207 1.71 -14.74 5.68
C CYS A 207 2.65 -15.22 6.79
N TYR A 208 2.19 -16.09 7.69
CA TYR A 208 2.95 -16.48 8.89
C TYR A 208 4.35 -17.02 8.56
N ASN A 209 4.51 -17.78 7.46
CA ASN A 209 5.79 -18.39 7.09
C ASN A 209 6.87 -17.38 6.68
N THR A 210 6.48 -16.15 6.32
CA THR A 210 7.39 -15.09 5.87
C THR A 210 7.50 -13.96 6.88
N LEU A 211 6.73 -14.01 7.95
CA LEU A 211 6.54 -12.92 8.90
C LEU A 211 7.72 -12.83 9.88
N GLU A 212 8.44 -11.71 9.85
CA GLU A 212 9.59 -11.39 10.69
C GLU A 212 9.21 -10.43 11.82
N TYR A 213 8.22 -9.55 11.59
CA TYR A 213 7.77 -8.55 12.53
C TYR A 213 6.26 -8.35 12.48
N VAL A 214 5.66 -8.23 13.67
CA VAL A 214 4.25 -7.89 13.84
C VAL A 214 4.10 -6.83 14.91
N GLU A 215 3.35 -5.80 14.59
CA GLU A 215 2.85 -4.83 15.55
C GLU A 215 1.33 -4.75 15.44
N MET A 216 0.67 -4.76 16.59
CA MET A 216 -0.76 -4.75 16.73
C MET A 216 -1.13 -3.63 17.70
N LYS A 217 -1.94 -2.67 17.25
CA LYS A 217 -2.37 -1.54 18.06
C LYS A 217 -3.88 -1.35 17.97
N ARG A 218 -4.55 -1.18 19.11
CA ARG A 218 -5.96 -0.77 19.14
C ARG A 218 -6.04 0.76 19.18
N ASP A 219 -6.76 1.40 18.27
CA ASP A 219 -6.82 2.87 18.15
C ASP A 219 -7.97 3.50 18.95
N ARG A 220 -8.05 3.18 20.24
CA ARG A 220 -9.02 3.80 21.14
C ARG A 220 -8.34 4.66 22.19
N HIS A 221 -7.89 5.86 21.83
CA HIS A 221 -7.56 6.98 22.74
C HIS A 221 -6.85 6.69 24.09
N SER A 222 -6.22 5.53 24.29
CA SER A 222 -5.62 5.12 25.57
C SER A 222 -4.87 3.78 25.42
N SER A 223 -3.58 3.83 25.75
CA SER A 223 -2.66 2.71 26.00
C SER A 223 -2.46 1.71 24.86
N SER A 224 -1.40 1.90 24.08
CA SER A 224 -0.86 0.88 23.16
C SER A 224 -0.35 -0.34 23.93
N THR A 225 -0.82 -1.52 23.59
CA THR A 225 -0.20 -2.78 24.02
C THR A 225 0.79 -3.22 22.94
N LEU A 226 2.08 -2.95 23.16
CA LEU A 226 3.14 -3.51 22.31
C LEU A 226 3.27 -4.99 22.63
N VAL A 227 2.90 -5.85 21.69
CA VAL A 227 3.22 -7.28 21.76
C VAL A 227 4.53 -7.47 20.98
N ASP A 228 5.66 -7.51 21.70
CA ASP A 228 6.94 -7.87 21.11
C ASP A 228 6.92 -9.36 20.74
N LEU A 229 6.82 -9.63 19.44
CA LEU A 229 6.76 -10.96 18.85
C LEU A 229 8.14 -11.50 18.42
N SER A 230 9.23 -11.05 19.04
CA SER A 230 10.52 -11.78 19.03
C SER A 230 10.42 -13.24 19.53
N LYS A 231 9.22 -13.68 19.93
CA LYS A 231 8.80 -15.07 20.12
C LYS A 231 7.61 -15.45 19.23
N ALA A 232 7.61 -15.15 17.93
CA ALA A 232 6.52 -15.52 17.00
C ALA A 232 6.14 -17.02 17.05
N THR A 233 7.07 -17.89 17.43
CA THR A 233 6.80 -19.31 17.75
C THR A 233 5.82 -19.52 18.91
N LYS A 234 5.82 -18.64 19.94
CA LYS A 234 4.83 -18.64 21.02
C LYS A 234 3.49 -18.01 20.64
N PHE A 235 3.42 -17.23 19.56
CA PHE A 235 2.13 -16.71 19.10
C PHE A 235 1.18 -17.85 18.71
N LYS A 236 1.72 -18.96 18.19
CA LYS A 236 0.97 -20.19 17.95
C LYS A 236 0.41 -20.81 19.24
N GLU A 237 1.17 -20.79 20.34
CA GLU A 237 0.72 -21.31 21.64
C GLU A 237 -0.28 -20.37 22.35
N VAL A 238 -0.08 -19.06 22.27
CA VAL A 238 -0.93 -18.08 22.96
C VAL A 238 -2.23 -17.81 22.19
N ALA A 239 -2.16 -17.68 20.87
CA ALA A 239 -3.33 -17.36 20.05
C ALA A 239 -4.11 -18.60 19.60
N PHE A 240 -3.47 -19.76 19.42
CA PHE A 240 -4.12 -20.98 18.93
C PHE A 240 -4.07 -22.16 19.92
N GLY A 241 -3.30 -22.07 21.02
CA GLY A 241 -3.10 -23.16 21.97
C GLY A 241 -4.07 -23.23 23.15
N SER A 242 -5.05 -22.32 23.27
CA SER A 242 -6.01 -22.30 24.39
C SER A 242 -7.49 -22.27 24.01
N THR A 243 -7.82 -22.22 22.71
CA THR A 243 -9.21 -22.29 22.27
C THR A 243 -9.61 -23.74 22.00
N ASN A 244 -10.27 -24.37 22.98
CA ASN A 244 -11.34 -25.32 22.67
C ASN A 244 -12.39 -24.56 21.86
N LEU A 245 -12.18 -24.48 20.53
CA LEU A 245 -13.11 -23.83 19.62
C LEU A 245 -14.41 -24.63 19.65
N ILE A 246 -15.46 -23.97 20.13
CA ILE A 246 -16.84 -24.33 19.87
C ILE A 246 -16.99 -24.41 18.36
N SER A 247 -17.25 -25.63 17.87
CA SER A 247 -17.56 -25.87 16.47
C SER A 247 -18.71 -24.93 16.04
N PRO A 248 -18.59 -24.19 14.92
CA PRO A 248 -19.71 -23.41 14.42
C PRO A 248 -20.84 -24.38 14.11
N GLY A 249 -21.93 -24.27 14.88
CA GLY A 249 -23.11 -25.12 14.74
C GLY A 249 -23.61 -25.08 13.30
N SER A 250 -23.69 -26.24 12.67
CA SER A 250 -24.30 -26.43 11.36
C SER A 250 -25.71 -25.84 11.35
N PRO A 251 -26.11 -25.08 10.31
CA PRO A 251 -27.48 -24.60 10.21
C PRO A 251 -28.41 -25.80 10.06
N THR A 252 -29.26 -26.03 11.06
CA THR A 252 -30.31 -27.04 11.05
C THR A 252 -31.30 -26.66 9.94
N ARG A 253 -31.25 -27.43 8.86
CA ARG A 253 -32.18 -27.32 7.74
C ARG A 253 -33.56 -27.81 8.22
N SER A 254 -34.43 -26.88 8.60
CA SER A 254 -35.83 -27.19 8.88
C SER A 254 -36.56 -27.47 7.57
N THR A 255 -36.81 -28.75 7.29
CA THR A 255 -37.81 -29.20 6.33
C THR A 255 -39.20 -29.03 6.94
N LEU A 256 -40.01 -28.18 6.32
CA LEU A 256 -41.47 -28.28 6.27
C LEU A 256 -41.86 -28.74 4.87
#